data_AF-A0A8H7TW22-F1
#
_entry.id   AF-A0A8H7TW22-F1
#
_cell.length_a   1.000
_cell.length_b   1.000
_cell.length_c   1.000
_cell.angle_alpha   90.00
_cell.angle_beta   90.00
_cell.angle_gamma   90.00
#
_symmetry.space_group_name_H-M   'P 1'
#
loop_
_entity.id
_entity.type
_entity.pdbx_description
1 polymer ?
#
loop_
_entity_poly.entity_id
_entity_poly.type
_entity_poly.pdbx_seq_one_letter_code
_entity_poly.pdbx_strand_id
1 'polypeptide(L)'
;MEYIEKGDLQSYLVRPFPEEEVKQIAFQLLEGLEYMHENGFAHRDLKPANILVSEPSPNWWVKISDFGISKRAEEEATAYRTFVGTRGYLAPEILGIYSIADMNNISSSQTLDDSSSLYTVSVDLWALGAIIYRLLTNEVLFGDPRDLAKYVAAGHPFPRATASELGASEACVDFLENIMARSPNSRPSSSEALRHPWLSELQDLVDTATDALEELSIAVEDSRTEHTIVDTSVASAQWPTSLG
;
A
#
# COMPACT_ATOMS: atom_id res chain seq x y z
N MET A 1 -11.42 15.78 -3.53
CA MET A 1 -11.57 14.34 -3.29
C MET A 1 -12.99 13.95 -3.66
N GLU A 2 -13.15 12.83 -4.34
CA GLU A 2 -14.45 12.17 -4.54
C GLU A 2 -15.03 11.80 -3.17
N TYR A 3 -16.35 11.95 -2.98
CA TYR A 3 -17.00 11.53 -1.74
C TYR A 3 -17.13 10.00 -1.74
N ILE A 4 -16.56 9.34 -0.73
CA ILE A 4 -16.62 7.88 -0.59
C ILE A 4 -17.64 7.55 0.50
N GLU A 5 -18.82 7.05 0.07
CA GLU A 5 -20.00 6.95 0.95
C GLU A 5 -19.88 5.88 2.04
N LYS A 6 -19.00 4.88 1.86
CA LYS A 6 -18.94 3.70 2.73
C LYS A 6 -17.93 3.83 3.87
N GLY A 7 -17.35 5.01 4.05
CA GLY A 7 -16.46 5.32 5.16
C GLY A 7 -15.08 4.68 5.04
N ASP A 8 -14.52 4.27 6.17
CA ASP A 8 -13.14 3.78 6.30
C ASP A 8 -13.07 2.29 6.67
N LEU A 9 -11.92 1.68 6.45
CA LEU A 9 -11.66 0.26 6.73
C LEU A 9 -11.73 -0.06 8.23
N GLN A 10 -11.43 0.91 9.11
CA GLN A 10 -11.54 0.75 10.56
C GLN A 10 -12.96 0.36 10.98
N SER A 11 -13.97 0.91 10.32
CA SER A 11 -15.38 0.62 10.57
C SER A 11 -15.79 -0.83 10.26
N TYR A 12 -14.98 -1.54 9.46
CA TYR A 12 -15.21 -2.94 9.08
C TYR A 12 -14.46 -3.96 9.95
N LEU A 13 -13.58 -3.53 10.85
CA LEU A 13 -12.80 -4.39 11.76
C LEU A 13 -13.62 -4.95 12.94
N VAL A 14 -14.72 -5.64 12.63
CA VAL A 14 -15.61 -6.29 13.60
C VAL A 14 -15.33 -7.79 13.76
N ARG A 15 -14.66 -8.41 12.77
CA ARG A 15 -14.28 -9.82 12.74
C ARG A 15 -13.04 -10.01 11.85
N PRO A 16 -12.32 -11.14 11.97
CA PRO A 16 -11.31 -11.57 11.00
C PRO A 16 -11.83 -11.64 9.57
N PHE A 17 -11.00 -11.26 8.61
CA PHE A 17 -11.30 -11.30 7.18
C PHE A 17 -10.70 -12.58 6.57
N PRO A 18 -11.33 -13.17 5.56
CA PRO A 18 -10.71 -14.23 4.77
C PRO A 18 -9.40 -13.75 4.13
N GLU A 19 -8.39 -14.60 4.07
CA GLU A 19 -7.07 -14.25 3.52
C GLU A 19 -7.16 -13.63 2.13
N GLU A 20 -8.02 -14.15 1.23
CA GLU A 20 -8.19 -13.60 -0.11
C GLU A 20 -8.69 -12.15 -0.11
N GLU A 21 -9.58 -11.78 0.81
CA GLU A 21 -10.02 -10.39 0.96
C GLU A 21 -8.88 -9.51 1.50
N VAL A 22 -8.10 -10.03 2.45
CA VAL A 22 -6.92 -9.33 2.98
C VAL A 22 -5.87 -9.13 1.90
N LYS A 23 -5.64 -10.13 1.04
CA LYS A 23 -4.73 -10.10 -0.10
C LYS A 23 -5.12 -9.01 -1.10
N GLN A 24 -6.41 -8.90 -1.44
CA GLN A 24 -6.95 -7.84 -2.31
C GLN A 24 -6.71 -6.44 -1.74
N ILE A 25 -6.95 -6.24 -0.44
CA ILE A 25 -6.72 -4.96 0.24
C ILE A 25 -5.22 -4.66 0.28
N ALA A 26 -4.40 -5.62 0.68
CA ALA A 26 -2.96 -5.48 0.81
C ALA A 26 -2.30 -5.08 -0.52
N PHE A 27 -2.72 -5.71 -1.62
CA PHE A 27 -2.25 -5.40 -2.96
C PHE A 27 -2.51 -3.94 -3.35
N GLN A 28 -3.76 -3.47 -3.24
CA GLN A 28 -4.14 -2.08 -3.56
C GLN A 28 -3.42 -1.04 -2.69
N LEU A 29 -3.24 -1.34 -1.40
CA LEU A 29 -2.48 -0.46 -0.51
C LEU A 29 -1.02 -0.39 -0.93
N LEU A 30 -0.44 -1.52 -1.35
CA LEU A 30 0.95 -1.57 -1.74
C LEU A 30 1.21 -0.89 -3.09
N GLU A 31 0.29 -0.99 -4.05
CA GLU A 31 0.30 -0.19 -5.29
C GLU A 31 0.26 1.32 -4.98
N GLY A 32 -0.64 1.74 -4.08
CA GLY A 32 -0.73 3.13 -3.65
C GLY A 32 0.56 3.61 -2.96
N LEU A 33 1.15 2.78 -2.11
CA LEU A 33 2.43 3.07 -1.45
C LEU A 33 3.59 3.10 -2.44
N GLU A 34 3.66 2.19 -3.41
CA GLU A 34 4.67 2.21 -4.46
C GLU A 34 4.64 3.53 -5.22
N TYR A 35 3.47 3.93 -5.70
CA TYR A 35 3.31 5.21 -6.38
C TYR A 35 3.79 6.39 -5.53
N MET A 36 3.44 6.41 -4.23
CA MET A 36 3.90 7.46 -3.32
C MET A 36 5.43 7.45 -3.15
N HIS A 37 6.01 6.27 -2.90
CA HIS A 37 7.43 6.09 -2.62
C HIS A 37 8.30 6.42 -3.84
N GLU A 38 7.89 6.03 -5.05
CA GLU A 38 8.57 6.38 -6.30
C GLU A 38 8.58 7.89 -6.56
N ASN A 39 7.57 8.60 -6.08
CA ASN A 39 7.49 10.06 -6.14
C ASN A 39 8.16 10.75 -4.94
N GLY A 40 8.86 10.00 -4.09
CA GLY A 40 9.62 10.54 -2.95
C GLY A 40 8.77 10.92 -1.74
N PHE A 41 7.54 10.41 -1.64
CA PHE A 41 6.64 10.67 -0.52
C PHE A 41 6.40 9.41 0.31
N ALA A 42 6.41 9.55 1.63
CA ALA A 42 5.93 8.54 2.57
C ALA A 42 4.62 9.00 3.21
N HIS A 43 3.72 8.07 3.52
CA HIS A 43 2.42 8.34 4.14
C HIS A 43 2.53 8.69 5.63
N ARG A 44 3.28 7.90 6.41
CA ARG A 44 3.65 8.08 7.82
C ARG A 44 2.54 7.99 8.89
N ASP A 45 1.27 7.96 8.51
CA ASP A 45 0.14 7.72 9.42
C ASP A 45 -0.82 6.65 8.87
N LEU A 46 -0.27 5.63 8.20
CA LEU A 46 -1.08 4.59 7.56
C LEU A 46 -1.75 3.72 8.64
N LYS A 47 -3.07 3.62 8.57
CA LYS A 47 -3.92 2.86 9.51
C LYS A 47 -5.29 2.62 8.88
N PRO A 48 -6.10 1.69 9.40
CA PRO A 48 -7.41 1.39 8.83
C PRO A 48 -8.35 2.60 8.72
N ALA A 49 -8.25 3.57 9.64
CA ALA A 49 -9.06 4.79 9.60
C ALA A 49 -8.69 5.74 8.43
N ASN A 50 -7.48 5.59 7.87
CA ASN A 50 -7.01 6.39 6.73
C ASN A 50 -7.13 5.61 5.40
N ILE A 51 -7.86 4.50 5.39
CA ILE A 51 -8.12 3.69 4.20
C ILE A 51 -9.62 3.78 3.91
N LEU A 52 -9.97 4.51 2.86
CA LEU A 52 -11.35 4.72 2.46
C LEU A 52 -11.85 3.51 1.66
N VAL A 53 -13.08 3.09 1.94
CA VAL A 53 -13.72 1.93 1.32
C VAL A 53 -14.70 2.43 0.28
N SER A 54 -14.42 2.17 -0.99
CA SER A 54 -15.37 2.41 -2.07
C SER A 54 -16.31 1.22 -2.20
N GLU A 55 -15.77 0.01 -2.30
CA GLU A 55 -16.53 -1.24 -2.36
C GLU A 55 -16.05 -2.19 -1.25
N PRO A 56 -16.95 -2.74 -0.42
CA PRO A 56 -16.58 -3.73 0.60
C PRO A 56 -16.65 -5.15 0.02
N SER A 57 -16.43 -6.14 0.90
CA SER A 57 -16.55 -7.58 0.61
C SER A 57 -17.75 -7.93 -0.31
N PRO A 58 -17.56 -8.86 -1.28
CA PRO A 58 -16.36 -9.69 -1.47
C PRO A 58 -15.28 -9.07 -2.40
N ASN A 59 -15.56 -7.94 -3.05
CA ASN A 59 -14.68 -7.33 -4.03
C ASN A 59 -14.20 -5.98 -3.50
N TRP A 60 -13.20 -6.02 -2.62
CA TRP A 60 -12.74 -4.82 -1.95
C TRP A 60 -12.14 -3.82 -2.94
N TRP A 61 -12.61 -2.57 -2.90
CA TRP A 61 -12.00 -1.43 -3.59
C TRP A 61 -11.69 -0.36 -2.55
N VAL A 62 -10.40 -0.12 -2.30
CA VAL A 62 -9.93 0.76 -1.23
C VAL A 62 -8.99 1.84 -1.75
N LYS A 63 -8.93 2.96 -1.04
CA LYS A 63 -8.03 4.07 -1.39
C LYS A 63 -7.34 4.60 -0.15
N ILE A 64 -6.04 4.85 -0.26
CA ILE A 64 -5.28 5.57 0.77
C ILE A 64 -5.77 7.01 0.82
N SER A 65 -5.94 7.55 2.02
CA SER A 65 -6.39 8.91 2.29
C SER A 65 -5.57 9.55 3.41
N ASP A 66 -5.75 10.85 3.64
CA ASP A 66 -5.08 11.58 4.71
C ASP A 66 -3.55 11.47 4.66
N PHE A 67 -2.99 11.77 3.47
CA PHE A 67 -1.56 11.93 3.24
C PHE A 67 -0.98 12.86 4.30
N GLY A 68 -0.11 12.34 5.17
CA GLY A 68 0.30 12.92 6.45
C GLY A 68 1.11 14.22 6.38
N ILE A 69 0.56 15.28 5.79
CA ILE A 69 1.21 16.59 5.63
C ILE A 69 1.32 17.36 6.98
N SER A 70 0.70 16.91 8.07
CA SER A 70 0.50 17.76 9.26
C SER A 70 0.69 17.09 10.62
N LYS A 71 1.78 16.35 10.85
CA LYS A 71 2.16 15.97 12.24
C LYS A 71 3.59 16.38 12.58
N ARG A 72 3.81 17.69 12.64
CA ARG A 72 4.87 18.27 13.47
C ARG A 72 4.22 18.88 14.70
N ALA A 73 4.55 18.29 15.85
CA ALA A 73 4.38 18.79 17.22
C ALA A 73 2.94 19.07 17.69
N GLU A 74 2.69 18.69 18.95
CA GLU A 74 1.49 18.96 19.76
C GLU A 74 0.38 17.92 19.67
N GLU A 75 0.34 17.03 20.66
CA GLU A 75 -0.89 16.66 21.40
C GLU A 75 -0.53 15.75 22.59
N GLU A 76 0.03 16.36 23.64
CA GLU A 76 -0.05 15.83 25.00
C GLU A 76 -1.38 16.30 25.63
N ALA A 77 -2.45 15.50 25.59
CA ALA A 77 -3.59 15.71 26.52
C ALA A 77 -4.63 14.58 26.60
N THR A 78 -4.79 13.70 25.61
CA THR A 78 -5.90 12.70 25.57
C THR A 78 -5.43 11.25 25.42
N ALA A 79 -4.24 10.98 25.96
CA ALA A 79 -3.29 9.93 25.59
C ALA A 79 -3.54 8.50 26.12
N TYR A 80 -4.72 8.12 26.61
CA TYR A 80 -4.87 6.78 27.22
C TYR A 80 -5.86 5.82 26.52
N ARG A 81 -6.86 6.32 25.79
CA ARG A 81 -7.77 5.46 25.00
C ARG A 81 -7.48 5.50 23.49
N THR A 82 -7.05 6.65 22.97
CA THR A 82 -6.65 6.83 21.56
C THR A 82 -5.24 6.28 21.26
N PHE A 83 -4.39 6.17 22.30
CA PHE A 83 -2.97 5.81 22.19
C PHE A 83 -2.73 4.36 21.76
N VAL A 84 -3.53 3.40 22.23
CA VAL A 84 -3.28 1.98 21.92
C VAL A 84 -3.60 1.67 20.46
N GLY A 85 -4.71 2.23 19.95
CA GLY A 85 -5.16 2.01 18.58
C GLY A 85 -4.21 2.60 17.53
N THR A 86 -3.79 3.87 17.71
CA THR A 86 -2.89 4.51 16.72
C THR A 86 -1.45 3.97 16.82
N ARG A 87 -0.96 3.65 18.02
CA ARG A 87 0.41 3.12 18.20
C ARG A 87 0.61 1.73 17.63
N GLY A 88 -0.46 0.93 17.53
CA GLY A 88 -0.40 -0.42 16.98
C GLY A 88 0.13 -0.50 15.55
N TYR A 89 0.09 0.61 14.80
CA TYR A 89 0.57 0.71 13.42
C TYR A 89 1.92 1.43 13.30
N LEU A 90 2.44 2.01 14.39
CA LEU A 90 3.71 2.74 14.34
C LEU A 90 4.89 1.78 14.33
N ALA A 91 5.85 2.07 13.45
CA ALA A 91 7.09 1.31 13.35
C ALA A 91 7.96 1.48 14.62
N PRO A 92 8.75 0.46 15.02
CA PRO A 92 9.59 0.50 16.23
C PRO A 92 10.49 1.73 16.31
N GLU A 93 11.07 2.11 15.19
CA GLU A 93 12.00 3.24 15.06
C GLU A 93 11.34 4.60 15.29
N ILE A 94 10.04 4.74 15.01
CA ILE A 94 9.27 5.95 15.35
C ILE A 94 9.05 6.04 16.86
N LEU A 95 9.02 4.90 17.54
CA LEU A 95 8.92 4.79 18.99
C LEU A 95 10.30 4.81 19.69
N GLY A 96 11.40 4.92 18.94
CA GLY A 96 12.76 4.86 19.48
C GLY A 96 13.18 3.47 19.97
N ILE A 97 12.51 2.41 19.50
CA ILE A 97 12.81 1.02 19.84
C ILE A 97 13.64 0.43 18.69
N TYR A 98 14.88 0.07 18.99
CA TYR A 98 15.83 -0.45 18.01
C TYR A 98 16.34 -1.82 18.43
N SER A 99 16.75 -2.63 17.45
CA SER A 99 17.49 -3.86 17.74
C SER A 99 18.89 -3.51 18.27
N ILE A 100 19.52 -4.44 18.99
CA ILE A 100 20.90 -4.27 19.46
C ILE A 100 21.87 -4.00 18.29
N ALA A 101 21.64 -4.64 17.14
CA ALA A 101 22.44 -4.43 15.95
C ALA A 101 22.29 -3.01 15.39
N ASP A 102 21.07 -2.46 15.38
CA ASP A 102 20.80 -1.13 14.86
C ASP A 102 21.29 -0.02 15.81
N MET A 103 21.27 -0.23 17.13
CA MET A 103 21.78 0.75 18.11
C MET A 103 23.25 1.13 17.86
N ASN A 104 24.06 0.19 17.37
CA ASN A 104 25.46 0.45 17.05
C ASN A 104 25.64 1.30 15.77
N ASN A 105 24.64 1.35 14.89
CA ASN A 105 24.67 2.09 13.64
C ASN A 105 24.11 3.53 13.75
N ILE A 106 23.25 3.81 14.76
CA ILE A 106 22.60 5.12 14.97
C ILE A 106 23.61 6.24 15.24
N SER A 107 24.75 5.94 15.84
CA SER A 107 25.80 6.92 16.14
C SER A 107 26.48 7.53 14.89
N SER A 108 26.25 6.95 13.71
CA SER A 108 26.99 7.25 12.47
C SER A 108 26.16 7.96 11.39
N SER A 109 24.83 8.08 11.56
CA SER A 109 23.88 8.41 10.48
C SER A 109 23.09 9.70 10.75
N GLN A 110 23.75 10.74 11.29
CA GLN A 110 23.19 12.09 11.37
C GLN A 110 23.52 12.97 10.15
N THR A 111 23.87 12.39 9.00
CA THR A 111 23.92 13.14 7.74
C THR A 111 22.56 13.08 7.06
N LEU A 112 21.90 14.23 7.04
CA LEU A 112 20.60 14.48 6.43
C LEU A 112 20.72 14.53 4.89
N ASP A 113 20.95 13.40 4.23
CA ASP A 113 20.56 13.23 2.83
C ASP A 113 20.31 11.74 2.54
N ASP A 114 19.22 11.49 1.81
CA ASP A 114 18.76 10.19 1.26
C ASP A 114 18.40 9.03 2.21
N SER A 115 19.24 8.68 3.19
CA SER A 115 18.94 7.55 4.11
C SER A 115 17.73 7.81 4.99
N SER A 116 17.42 9.07 5.30
CA SER A 116 16.17 9.44 5.98
C SER A 116 14.93 9.14 5.14
N SER A 117 15.03 9.12 3.80
CA SER A 117 13.91 8.85 2.91
C SER A 117 13.55 7.36 2.92
N LEU A 118 14.56 6.49 2.77
CA LEU A 118 14.42 5.02 2.89
C LEU A 118 13.89 4.61 4.27
N TYR A 119 14.36 5.29 5.32
CA TYR A 119 13.85 5.09 6.68
C TYR A 119 12.39 5.50 6.81
N THR A 120 11.93 6.50 6.05
CA THR A 120 10.56 6.98 6.13
C THR A 120 9.57 6.20 5.27
N VAL A 121 9.99 5.55 4.18
CA VAL A 121 9.10 4.68 3.40
C VAL A 121 8.92 3.31 4.07
N SER A 122 9.96 2.81 4.74
CA SER A 122 9.92 1.54 5.47
C SER A 122 8.97 1.54 6.68
N VAL A 123 8.62 2.72 7.23
CA VAL A 123 7.58 2.82 8.27
C VAL A 123 6.19 2.49 7.73
N ASP A 124 5.93 2.79 6.45
CA ASP A 124 4.63 2.51 5.82
C ASP A 124 4.48 1.01 5.54
N LEU A 125 5.57 0.31 5.21
CA LEU A 125 5.59 -1.15 5.08
C LEU A 125 5.30 -1.84 6.42
N TRP A 126 5.84 -1.32 7.52
CA TRP A 126 5.49 -1.82 8.85
C TRP A 126 4.01 -1.60 9.17
N ALA A 127 3.50 -0.39 8.90
CA ALA A 127 2.10 -0.06 9.13
C ALA A 127 1.16 -0.96 8.30
N LEU A 128 1.52 -1.22 7.04
CA LEU A 128 0.82 -2.18 6.19
C LEU A 128 0.81 -3.59 6.81
N GLY A 129 1.95 -4.08 7.32
CA GLY A 129 1.99 -5.38 8.00
C GLY A 129 1.10 -5.44 9.24
N ALA A 130 1.09 -4.37 10.05
CA ALA A 130 0.19 -4.26 11.20
C ALA A 130 -1.29 -4.23 10.78
N ILE A 131 -1.63 -3.59 9.66
CA ILE A 131 -2.98 -3.61 9.07
C ILE A 131 -3.37 -5.01 8.62
N ILE A 132 -2.51 -5.69 7.85
CA ILE A 132 -2.74 -7.06 7.36
C ILE A 132 -2.97 -8.02 8.53
N TYR A 133 -2.10 -8.00 9.54
CA TYR A 133 -2.28 -8.82 10.73
C TYR A 133 -3.60 -8.52 11.43
N ARG A 134 -3.94 -7.23 11.57
CA ARG A 134 -5.20 -6.80 12.19
C ARG A 134 -6.41 -7.29 11.40
N LEU A 135 -6.36 -7.30 10.08
CA LEU A 135 -7.45 -7.83 9.23
C LEU A 135 -7.59 -9.35 9.39
N LEU A 136 -6.48 -10.09 9.44
CA LEU A 136 -6.47 -11.56 9.58
C LEU A 136 -6.91 -12.02 10.97
N THR A 137 -6.60 -11.26 12.02
CA THR A 137 -6.76 -11.74 13.40
C THR A 137 -7.81 -10.98 14.19
N ASN A 138 -8.18 -9.78 13.73
CA ASN A 138 -8.91 -8.79 14.53
C ASN A 138 -8.21 -8.46 15.87
N GLU A 139 -6.89 -8.66 15.95
CA GLU A 139 -6.01 -8.34 17.08
C GLU A 139 -4.91 -7.34 16.67
N VAL A 140 -4.41 -6.56 17.63
CA VAL A 140 -3.25 -5.70 17.38
C VAL A 140 -1.99 -6.51 17.72
N LEU A 141 -1.17 -6.78 16.71
CA LEU A 141 0.03 -7.65 16.79
C LEU A 141 0.90 -7.36 18.03
N PHE A 142 1.19 -6.09 18.26
CA PHE A 142 1.99 -5.62 19.40
C PHE A 142 1.20 -4.60 20.24
N GLY A 143 0.02 -4.99 20.71
CA GLY A 143 -0.82 -4.12 21.55
C GLY A 143 -0.16 -3.71 22.87
N ASP A 144 0.74 -4.55 23.41
CA ASP A 144 1.60 -4.21 24.55
C ASP A 144 3.01 -3.81 24.04
N PRO A 145 3.50 -2.59 24.36
CA PRO A 145 4.85 -2.15 24.00
C PRO A 145 5.96 -3.11 24.45
N ARG A 146 5.73 -3.90 25.51
CA ARG A 146 6.68 -4.92 25.97
C ARG A 146 6.84 -6.05 24.97
N ASP A 147 5.79 -6.43 24.25
CA ASP A 147 5.87 -7.48 23.24
C ASP A 147 6.59 -7.00 21.99
N LEU A 148 6.38 -5.73 21.61
CA LEU A 148 7.19 -5.07 20.58
C LEU A 148 8.68 -5.06 20.96
N ALA A 149 9.00 -4.69 22.21
CA ALA A 149 10.37 -4.66 22.69
C ALA A 149 11.01 -6.06 22.73
N LYS A 150 10.25 -7.11 23.11
CA LYS A 150 10.75 -8.50 23.04
C LYS A 150 11.08 -8.90 21.60
N TYR A 151 10.19 -8.58 20.66
CA TYR A 151 10.41 -8.89 19.24
C TYR A 151 11.64 -8.16 18.70
N VAL A 152 11.74 -6.85 18.91
CA VAL A 152 12.76 -5.98 18.29
C VAL A 152 14.09 -6.02 19.06
N ALA A 153 14.07 -5.70 20.35
CA ALA A 153 15.28 -5.53 21.14
C ALA A 153 15.83 -6.88 21.68
N ALA A 154 14.94 -7.79 22.10
CA ALA A 154 15.35 -9.11 22.61
C ALA A 154 15.44 -10.18 21.51
N GLY A 155 15.07 -9.86 20.26
CA GLY A 155 15.20 -10.77 19.12
C GLY A 155 14.26 -11.98 19.16
N HIS A 156 13.14 -11.89 19.87
CA HIS A 156 12.13 -12.96 19.87
C HIS A 156 11.60 -13.21 18.44
N PRO A 157 11.15 -14.44 18.11
CA PRO A 157 10.56 -14.72 16.81
C PRO A 157 9.27 -13.93 16.60
N PHE A 158 8.90 -13.74 15.34
CA PHE A 158 7.61 -13.14 14.98
C PHE A 158 6.45 -14.04 15.45
N PRO A 159 5.36 -13.49 16.02
CA PRO A 159 4.29 -14.30 16.59
C PRO A 159 3.33 -14.82 15.51
N ARG A 160 3.79 -15.85 14.78
CA ARG A 160 3.05 -16.51 13.68
C ARG A 160 1.74 -17.18 14.12
N ALA A 161 1.71 -17.73 15.34
CA ALA A 161 0.70 -18.70 15.79
C ALA A 161 -0.74 -18.25 15.57
N THR A 162 -1.11 -17.04 16.03
CA THR A 162 -2.49 -16.53 15.90
C THR A 162 -2.95 -16.43 14.44
N ALA A 163 -2.08 -15.95 13.54
CA ALA A 163 -2.43 -15.80 12.13
C ALA A 163 -2.59 -17.18 11.45
N SER A 164 -1.66 -18.11 11.71
CA SER A 164 -1.73 -19.48 11.19
C SER A 164 -2.94 -20.26 11.72
N GLU A 165 -3.27 -20.11 13.00
CA GLU A 165 -4.45 -20.75 13.63
C GLU A 165 -5.78 -20.25 13.04
N LEU A 166 -5.80 -19.01 12.54
CA LEU A 166 -6.95 -18.42 11.84
C LEU A 166 -6.93 -18.67 10.32
N GLY A 167 -6.02 -19.51 9.84
CA GLY A 167 -6.00 -19.99 8.46
C GLY A 167 -5.16 -19.17 7.49
N ALA A 168 -4.30 -18.26 7.96
CA ALA A 168 -3.34 -17.59 7.10
C ALA A 168 -2.31 -18.59 6.55
N SER A 169 -2.09 -18.55 5.24
CA SER A 169 -1.14 -19.39 4.52
C SER A 169 0.30 -19.10 4.92
N GLU A 170 1.20 -20.06 4.71
CA GLU A 170 2.63 -19.85 4.96
C GLU A 170 3.19 -18.68 4.13
N ALA A 171 2.70 -18.48 2.90
CA ALA A 171 3.08 -17.35 2.05
C ALA A 171 2.64 -16.01 2.65
N CYS A 172 1.43 -15.94 3.23
CA CYS A 172 0.93 -14.74 3.92
C CYS A 172 1.77 -14.40 5.15
N VAL A 173 2.08 -15.42 5.97
CA VAL A 173 2.87 -15.21 7.19
C VAL A 173 4.33 -14.88 6.85
N ASP A 174 4.90 -15.49 5.81
CA ASP A 174 6.21 -15.13 5.28
C ASP A 174 6.24 -13.67 4.79
N PHE A 175 5.21 -13.23 4.07
CA PHE A 175 5.08 -11.83 3.66
C PHE A 175 5.08 -10.87 4.85
N LEU A 176 4.25 -11.17 5.87
CA LEU A 176 4.19 -10.40 7.11
C LEU A 176 5.54 -10.29 7.80
N GLU A 177 6.30 -11.39 7.89
CA GLU A 177 7.63 -11.39 8.51
C GLU A 177 8.63 -10.52 7.75
N ASN A 178 8.58 -10.51 6.42
CA ASN A 178 9.46 -9.70 5.58
C ASN A 178 9.17 -8.20 5.77
N ILE A 179 7.91 -7.77 5.63
CA ILE A 179 7.56 -6.34 5.73
C ILE A 179 7.57 -5.81 7.17
N MET A 180 7.47 -6.70 8.17
CA MET A 180 7.58 -6.35 9.59
C MET A 180 8.95 -6.69 10.18
N ALA A 181 10.00 -6.76 9.35
CA ALA A 181 11.36 -6.96 9.83
C ALA A 181 11.77 -5.91 10.87
N ARG A 182 12.51 -6.35 11.89
CA ARG A 182 12.91 -5.54 13.05
C ARG A 182 13.69 -4.29 12.65
N SER A 183 14.66 -4.45 11.75
CA SER A 183 15.44 -3.34 11.20
C SER A 183 14.71 -2.76 9.98
N PRO A 184 14.53 -1.44 9.89
CA PRO A 184 13.86 -0.82 8.74
C PRO A 184 14.56 -1.12 7.41
N ASN A 185 15.89 -1.21 7.44
CA ASN A 185 16.71 -1.54 6.27
C ASN A 185 16.62 -3.00 5.83
N SER A 186 16.02 -3.87 6.67
CA SER A 186 15.75 -5.26 6.32
C SER A 186 14.34 -5.46 5.77
N ARG A 187 13.51 -4.41 5.76
CA ARG A 187 12.18 -4.47 5.11
C ARG A 187 12.37 -4.25 3.62
N PRO A 188 11.62 -4.97 2.75
CA PRO A 188 11.63 -4.71 1.32
C PRO A 188 11.08 -3.32 1.02
N SER A 189 11.46 -2.76 -0.12
CA SER A 189 10.73 -1.64 -0.74
C SER A 189 9.31 -2.07 -1.14
N SER A 190 8.42 -1.11 -1.40
CA SER A 190 7.06 -1.39 -1.89
C SER A 190 7.07 -2.21 -3.20
N SER A 191 7.97 -1.89 -4.14
CA SER A 191 8.12 -2.61 -5.40
C SER A 191 8.68 -4.02 -5.23
N GLU A 192 9.55 -4.25 -4.25
CA GLU A 192 9.99 -5.60 -3.89
C GLU A 192 8.88 -6.40 -3.21
N ALA A 193 8.09 -5.76 -2.35
CA ALA A 193 6.98 -6.39 -1.67
C ALA A 193 5.85 -6.80 -2.65
N LEU A 194 5.56 -6.02 -3.70
CA LEU A 194 4.55 -6.38 -4.72
C LEU A 194 4.87 -7.69 -5.44
N ARG A 195 6.17 -7.97 -5.61
CA ARG A 195 6.67 -9.19 -6.27
C ARG A 195 6.73 -10.40 -5.34
N HIS A 196 6.24 -10.28 -4.11
CA HIS A 196 6.25 -11.39 -3.16
C HIS A 196 5.30 -12.52 -3.62
N PRO A 197 5.65 -13.82 -3.43
CA PRO A 197 4.81 -14.94 -3.86
C PRO A 197 3.38 -14.96 -3.32
N TRP A 198 3.13 -14.29 -2.19
CA TRP A 198 1.77 -14.14 -1.65
C TRP A 198 0.85 -13.27 -2.51
N LEU A 199 1.43 -12.34 -3.30
CA LEU A 199 0.73 -11.37 -4.13
C LEU A 199 0.85 -11.67 -5.64
N SER A 200 1.68 -12.64 -6.05
CA SER A 200 2.03 -12.85 -7.46
C SER A 200 0.83 -13.10 -8.37
N GLU A 201 -0.19 -13.84 -7.91
CA GLU A 201 -1.40 -14.10 -8.70
C GLU A 201 -2.15 -12.82 -9.07
N LEU A 202 -2.19 -11.83 -8.16
CA LEU A 202 -2.84 -10.54 -8.42
C LEU A 202 -1.97 -9.67 -9.33
N GLN A 203 -0.66 -9.69 -9.14
CA GLN A 203 0.27 -8.98 -10.02
C GLN A 203 0.18 -9.49 -11.47
N ASP A 204 0.20 -10.82 -11.67
CA ASP A 204 0.09 -11.44 -12.99
C ASP A 204 -1.22 -11.04 -13.70
N LEU A 205 -2.32 -10.93 -12.94
CA LEU A 205 -3.63 -10.49 -13.47
C LEU A 205 -3.60 -9.03 -13.91
N VAL A 206 -2.95 -8.14 -13.15
CA VAL A 206 -2.81 -6.72 -13.49
C VAL A 206 -1.89 -6.54 -14.69
N ASP A 207 -0.76 -7.23 -14.73
CA ASP A 207 0.19 -7.18 -15.85
C ASP A 207 -0.50 -7.61 -17.15
N THR A 208 -1.21 -8.75 -17.13
CA THR A 208 -1.98 -9.25 -18.28
C THR A 208 -3.07 -8.26 -18.71
N ALA A 209 -3.77 -7.63 -17.76
CA ALA A 209 -4.81 -6.66 -18.07
C ALA A 209 -4.23 -5.36 -18.67
N THR A 210 -3.07 -4.93 -18.19
CA THR A 210 -2.35 -3.74 -18.67
C THR A 210 -1.86 -3.95 -20.10
N ASP A 211 -1.22 -5.10 -20.37
CA ASP A 211 -0.78 -5.49 -21.72
C ASP A 211 -1.96 -5.48 -22.72
N ALA A 212 -3.10 -6.07 -22.32
CA ALA A 212 -4.30 -6.09 -23.16
C ALA A 212 -4.88 -4.69 -23.43
N LEU A 213 -4.82 -3.78 -22.45
CA LEU A 213 -5.28 -2.40 -22.62
C LEU A 213 -4.33 -1.59 -23.51
N GLU A 214 -3.02 -1.82 -23.41
CA GLU A 214 -2.03 -1.21 -24.30
C GLU A 214 -2.24 -1.67 -25.75
N GLU A 215 -2.41 -2.97 -25.99
CA GLU A 215 -2.72 -3.50 -27.32
C GLU A 215 -4.01 -2.89 -27.92
N LEU A 216 -5.06 -2.76 -27.10
CA LEU A 216 -6.30 -2.11 -27.52
C LEU A 216 -6.11 -0.63 -27.82
N SER A 217 -5.30 0.08 -27.04
CA SER A 217 -5.02 1.51 -27.26
C SER A 217 -4.31 1.74 -28.60
N ILE A 218 -3.31 0.92 -28.92
CA ILE A 218 -2.57 0.95 -30.19
C ILE A 218 -3.51 0.65 -31.37
N ALA A 219 -4.36 -0.37 -31.25
CA ALA A 219 -5.33 -0.70 -32.29
C ALA A 219 -6.35 0.42 -32.55
N VAL A 220 -6.76 1.16 -31.52
CA VAL A 220 -7.63 2.34 -31.65
C VAL A 220 -6.89 3.52 -32.31
N GLU A 221 -5.59 3.69 -32.07
CA GLU A 221 -4.79 4.72 -32.72
C GLU A 221 -4.52 4.41 -34.21
N ASP A 222 -4.21 3.16 -34.55
CA ASP A 222 -4.03 2.72 -35.95
C ASP A 222 -5.32 2.83 -36.77
N SER A 223 -6.47 2.48 -36.18
CA SER A 223 -7.78 2.65 -36.86
C SER A 223 -8.18 4.12 -37.07
N ARG A 224 -7.69 5.05 -36.23
CA ARG A 224 -7.92 6.50 -36.39
C ARG A 224 -7.00 7.12 -37.44
N THR A 225 -5.77 6.63 -37.58
CA THR A 225 -4.85 7.11 -38.62
C THR A 225 -5.27 6.65 -40.01
N GLU A 226 -5.82 5.44 -40.16
CA GLU A 226 -6.38 4.96 -41.44
C GLU A 226 -7.63 5.74 -41.89
N HIS A 227 -8.49 6.17 -40.96
CA HIS A 227 -9.70 6.94 -41.28
C HIS A 227 -9.45 8.43 -41.61
N THR A 228 -8.22 8.93 -41.48
CA THR A 228 -7.89 10.33 -41.81
C THR A 228 -7.32 10.50 -43.24
N ILE A 229 -7.11 9.40 -43.98
CA ILE A 229 -6.61 9.41 -45.37
C ILE A 229 -7.73 8.98 -46.34
N VAL A 230 -8.90 9.61 -46.28
CA VAL A 230 -9.82 9.59 -47.42
C VAL A 230 -10.41 10.98 -47.62
N ASP A 231 -10.06 11.55 -48.77
CA ASP A 231 -10.79 12.57 -49.53
C ASP A 231 -10.40 14.06 -49.41
N THR A 232 -9.35 14.46 -50.16
CA THR A 232 -9.35 15.76 -50.87
C THR A 232 -8.66 15.64 -52.24
N SER A 233 -9.24 14.88 -53.16
CA SER A 233 -9.08 15.03 -54.62
C SER A 233 -10.00 14.01 -55.26
N VAL A 234 -11.08 14.34 -55.97
CA VAL A 234 -11.14 15.02 -57.27
C VAL A 234 -12.63 15.15 -57.61
N ALA A 235 -13.13 16.32 -58.04
CA ALA A 235 -14.20 16.43 -59.05
C ALA A 235 -14.51 17.90 -59.39
N SER A 236 -13.69 18.49 -60.27
CA SER A 236 -14.10 19.63 -61.08
C SER A 236 -15.09 19.14 -62.16
N ALA A 237 -16.39 19.40 -61.97
CA ALA A 237 -17.43 19.17 -62.96
C ALA A 237 -17.85 20.51 -63.60
N GLN A 238 -17.57 20.64 -64.90
CA GLN A 238 -18.04 21.72 -65.77
C GLN A 238 -19.56 21.65 -65.96
N TRP A 239 -20.23 22.80 -65.91
CA TRP A 239 -21.65 22.95 -66.26
C TRP A 239 -21.80 23.32 -67.74
N PRO A 240 -22.73 22.73 -68.50
CA PRO A 240 -23.06 23.20 -69.85
C PRO A 240 -24.16 24.27 -69.77
N THR A 241 -23.88 25.48 -70.25
CA THR A 241 -24.90 26.50 -70.52
C THR A 241 -25.48 26.29 -71.92
N SER A 242 -26.76 25.93 -71.98
CA SER A 242 -27.59 26.03 -73.18
C SER A 242 -28.71 27.06 -72.97
N LEU A 243 -28.65 28.12 -73.78
CA LEU A 243 -29.72 28.92 -74.40
C LEU A 243 -31.10 28.98 -73.74
N GLY A 244 -31.51 30.23 -73.43
CA GLY A 244 -32.87 30.67 -73.11
C GLY A 244 -32.86 32.12 -72.69
#